data_AF-A0A806TJT3-F1
#
_entry.id   AF-A0A806TJT3-F1
#
_cell.length_a   1.000
_cell.length_b   1.000
_cell.length_c   1.000
_cell.angle_alpha   90.00
_cell.angle_beta   90.00
_cell.angle_gamma   90.00
#
_symmetry.space_group_name_H-M   'P 1'
#
loop_
_entity.id
_entity.type
_entity.pdbx_description
1 polymer ?
#
loop_
_entity_poly.entity_id
_entity_poly.type
_entity_poly.pdbx_seq_one_letter_code
_entity_poly.pdbx_strand_id
1 'polypeptide(L)'
;MELLLLELLDDVCFRLRMHQVVAQTIHLSIGYSKQTGGGFSRQKKMGRDSNLSQDIFPHSLTILYTHMIWNSDSLHWDLPIKHKH
;
A
#
# COMPACT_ATOMS: atom_id res chain seq x y z
N MET A 1 4.23 11.56 1.29
CA MET A 1 3.74 10.28 0.74
C MET A 1 2.24 10.32 0.43
N GLU A 2 1.40 10.86 1.32
CA GLU A 2 -0.05 10.95 1.08
C GLU A 2 -0.41 11.81 -0.15
N LEU A 3 0.24 12.96 -0.33
CA LEU A 3 0.05 13.82 -1.50
C LEU A 3 0.36 13.08 -2.81
N LEU A 4 1.51 12.41 -2.89
CA LEU A 4 1.92 11.61 -4.05
C LEU A 4 0.91 10.49 -4.35
N LEU A 5 0.36 9.86 -3.31
CA LEU A 5 -0.64 8.81 -3.46
C LEU A 5 -1.96 9.38 -4.00
N LEU A 6 -2.39 10.56 -3.55
CA LEU A 6 -3.56 11.25 -4.08
C LEU A 6 -3.38 11.61 -5.55
N GLU A 7 -2.25 12.20 -5.92
CA GLU A 7 -1.93 12.56 -7.31
C GLU A 7 -1.96 11.33 -8.23
N LEU A 8 -1.30 10.24 -7.82
CA LEU A 8 -1.31 8.98 -8.58
C LEU A 8 -2.72 8.39 -8.70
N LEU A 9 -3.52 8.45 -7.64
CA LEU A 9 -4.89 7.96 -7.66
C LEU A 9 -5.78 8.81 -8.54
N ASP A 10 -5.63 10.13 -8.56
CA ASP A 10 -6.41 11.00 -9.43
C ASP A 10 -6.14 10.68 -10.92
N ASP A 11 -4.88 10.46 -11.29
CA ASP A 11 -4.50 10.05 -12.65
C ASP A 11 -5.03 8.66 -13.03
N VAL A 12 -5.03 7.70 -12.10
CA VAL A 12 -5.59 6.37 -12.33
C VAL A 12 -7.11 6.43 -12.44
N CYS A 13 -7.77 7.12 -11.51
CA CYS A 13 -9.22 7.27 -11.49
C CYS A 13 -9.73 8.05 -12.71
N PHE A 14 -8.98 9.04 -13.18
CA PHE A 14 -9.25 9.72 -14.43
C PHE A 14 -9.28 8.74 -15.61
N ARG A 15 -8.27 7.87 -15.73
CA ARG A 15 -8.24 6.82 -16.77
C ARG A 15 -9.38 5.82 -16.62
N LEU A 16 -9.71 5.38 -15.41
CA LEU A 16 -10.87 4.50 -15.17
C LEU A 16 -12.18 5.13 -15.68
N ARG A 17 -12.38 6.43 -15.41
CA ARG A 17 -13.54 7.19 -15.90
C ARG A 17 -13.52 7.34 -17.42
N MET A 18 -12.36 7.61 -18.04
CA MET A 18 -12.26 7.65 -19.51
C MET A 18 -12.66 6.33 -20.16
N HIS A 19 -12.35 5.21 -19.53
CA HIS A 19 -12.72 3.88 -19.99
C HIS A 19 -14.11 3.40 -19.51
N GLN A 20 -14.85 4.22 -18.76
CA GLN A 20 -16.17 3.89 -18.20
C GLN A 20 -16.16 2.61 -17.35
N VAL A 21 -15.06 2.35 -16.64
CA VAL A 21 -14.90 1.21 -15.74
C VAL A 21 -14.78 1.64 -14.29
N VAL A 22 -15.08 0.71 -13.40
CA VAL A 22 -14.91 0.85 -11.95
C VAL A 22 -13.93 -0.20 -11.43
N ALA A 23 -13.16 0.16 -10.41
CA ALA A 23 -12.25 -0.76 -9.75
C ALA A 23 -12.94 -1.39 -8.54
N GLN A 24 -12.68 -2.68 -8.31
CA GLN A 24 -13.07 -3.39 -7.08
C GLN A 24 -11.87 -3.77 -6.23
N THR A 25 -10.71 -3.99 -6.85
CA THR A 25 -9.49 -4.42 -6.16
C THR A 25 -8.38 -3.43 -6.44
N ILE A 26 -7.73 -2.98 -5.37
CA ILE A 26 -6.59 -2.09 -5.43
C ILE A 26 -5.34 -2.92 -5.21
N HIS A 27 -4.36 -2.76 -6.09
CA HIS A 27 -3.03 -3.35 -5.93
C HIS A 27 -2.03 -2.21 -5.78
N LEU A 28 -1.35 -2.16 -4.64
CA LEU A 28 -0.33 -1.16 -4.33
C LEU A 28 1.01 -1.86 -4.16
N SER A 29 2.01 -1.36 -4.89
CA SER A 29 3.38 -1.85 -4.82
C SER A 29 4.36 -0.71 -4.67
N ILE A 30 5.28 -0.83 -3.72
CA ILE A 30 6.33 0.16 -3.44
C ILE A 30 7.66 -0.57 -3.44
N GLY A 31 8.56 -0.17 -4.33
CA GLY A 31 9.94 -0.65 -4.35
C GLY A 31 10.85 0.30 -3.57
N TYR A 32 11.75 -0.25 -2.76
CA TYR A 32 12.82 0.51 -2.11
C TYR A 32 14.13 0.34 -2.89
N SER A 33 15.10 1.22 -2.63
CA SER A 33 16.40 1.12 -3.28
C SER A 33 17.13 -0.15 -2.84
N LYS A 34 18.02 -0.68 -3.69
CA LYS A 34 18.77 -1.93 -3.42
C LYS A 34 19.61 -1.87 -2.13
N GLN A 35 19.94 -0.68 -1.63
CA GLN A 35 20.63 -0.50 -0.34
C GLN A 35 19.79 -0.96 0.85
N THR A 36 18.46 -0.90 0.78
CA THR A 36 17.55 -1.40 1.82
C THR A 36 16.92 -2.76 1.45
N GLY A 37 17.26 -3.31 0.27
CA GLY A 37 17.04 -4.72 -0.07
C GLY A 37 15.58 -5.18 -0.11
N GLY A 38 14.62 -4.31 -0.43
CA GLY A 38 13.22 -4.72 -0.35
C GLY A 38 12.20 -3.85 -1.10
N GLY A 39 10.94 -4.18 -0.82
CA GLY A 39 9.74 -3.55 -1.34
C GLY A 39 8.54 -4.35 -0.85
N PHE A 40 7.34 -3.84 -1.06
CA PHE A 40 6.13 -4.61 -0.80
C PHE A 40 5.14 -4.47 -1.93
N SER A 41 4.35 -5.52 -2.09
CA SER A 41 3.23 -5.59 -3.00
C SER A 41 2.09 -6.23 -2.22
N ARG A 42 0.97 -5.51 -2.17
CA ARG A 42 -0.23 -5.92 -1.43
C ARG A 42 -1.46 -5.47 -2.20
N GLN A 43 -2.52 -6.24 -2.07
CA GLN A 43 -3.81 -5.91 -2.65
C GLN A 43 -4.91 -5.89 -1.60
N LYS A 44 -5.93 -5.08 -1.84
CA LYS A 44 -7.14 -5.01 -1.02
C LYS A 44 -8.35 -4.93 -1.92
N LYS A 45 -9.33 -5.80 -1.64
CA LYS A 45 -10.65 -5.77 -2.26
C LYS A 45 -11.53 -4.77 -1.52
N MET A 46 -12.22 -3.90 -2.25
CA MET A 46 -13.20 -2.94 -1.74
C MET A 46 -14.56 -3.60 -1.61
N GLY A 47 -15.38 -3.14 -0.66
CA GLY A 47 -16.75 -3.64 -0.47
C GLY A 47 -17.72 -3.13 -1.55
N ARG A 48 -17.38 -2.01 -2.18
CA ARG A 48 -18.14 -1.40 -3.27
C ARG A 48 -17.18 -0.98 -4.37
N ASP A 49 -17.59 -1.21 -5.61
CA ASP A 49 -16.80 -0.82 -6.77
C ASP A 49 -16.85 0.70 -6.95
N SER A 50 -15.70 1.32 -7.25
CA SER A 50 -15.61 2.77 -7.42
C SER A 50 -14.53 3.16 -8.43
N ASN A 51 -14.67 4.36 -8.99
CA ASN A 51 -13.68 5.06 -9.80
C ASN A 51 -13.43 6.49 -9.28
N LEU A 52 -13.81 6.76 -8.03
CA LEU A 52 -13.56 8.03 -7.34
C LEU A 52 -12.33 7.87 -6.46
N SER A 53 -11.40 8.82 -6.56
CA SER A 53 -10.19 8.82 -5.75
C SER A 53 -10.49 8.90 -4.25
N GLN A 54 -11.54 9.64 -3.86
CA GLN A 54 -12.01 9.73 -2.47
C GLN A 54 -12.43 8.38 -1.87
N ASP A 55 -12.99 7.48 -2.68
CA ASP A 55 -13.39 6.14 -2.22
C ASP A 55 -12.17 5.20 -2.16
N ILE A 56 -11.26 5.34 -3.12
CA ILE A 56 -10.10 4.44 -3.28
C ILE A 56 -8.96 4.80 -2.31
N PHE A 57 -8.78 6.08 -2.00
CA PHE A 57 -7.68 6.59 -1.20
C PHE A 57 -7.59 5.98 0.21
N PRO A 58 -8.68 5.87 1.01
CA PRO A 58 -8.63 5.23 2.32
C PRO A 58 -8.14 3.78 2.27
N HIS A 59 -8.48 3.04 1.21
CA HIS A 59 -8.04 1.66 1.03
C HIS A 59 -6.56 1.57 0.68
N SER A 60 -6.06 2.45 -0.19
CA SER A 60 -4.64 2.56 -0.53
C SER A 60 -3.80 2.95 0.68
N LEU A 61 -4.28 3.90 1.50
CA LEU A 61 -3.65 4.26 2.78
C LEU A 61 -3.62 3.08 3.75
N THR A 62 -4.72 2.31 3.84
CA THR A 62 -4.73 1.12 4.71
C THR A 62 -3.60 0.16 4.32
N ILE A 63 -3.42 -0.11 3.02
CA ILE A 63 -2.35 -1.00 2.55
C ILE A 63 -0.98 -0.47 2.98
N LEU A 64 -0.74 0.84 2.82
CA LEU A 64 0.52 1.49 3.19
C LEU A 64 0.78 1.40 4.70
N TYR A 65 -0.15 1.87 5.54
CA TYR A 65 0.03 1.88 6.99
C TYR A 65 0.13 0.48 7.58
N THR A 66 -0.68 -0.47 7.09
CA THR A 66 -0.58 -1.86 7.55
C THR A 66 0.82 -2.43 7.29
N HIS A 67 1.43 -2.11 6.14
CA HIS A 67 2.80 -2.54 5.88
C HIS A 67 3.82 -1.83 6.78
N MET A 68 3.67 -0.52 6.98
CA MET A 68 4.61 0.25 7.81
C MET A 68 4.56 -0.16 9.28
N ILE A 69 3.37 -0.38 9.86
CA ILE A 69 3.21 -0.84 11.25
C ILE A 69 3.83 -2.23 11.42
N TRP A 70 3.54 -3.17 10.52
CA TRP A 70 4.14 -4.50 10.55
C TRP A 70 5.68 -4.45 10.50
N ASN A 71 6.24 -3.54 9.71
CA ASN A 71 7.69 -3.40 9.61
C ASN A 71 8.30 -2.75 10.86
N SER A 72 7.61 -1.78 11.47
CA SER A 72 8.01 -1.17 12.74
C SER A 72 8.00 -2.15 13.91
N ASP A 73 7.00 -3.04 14.00
CA ASP A 73 6.93 -4.08 15.04
C ASP A 73 7.98 -5.19 14.82
N SER A 74 8.40 -5.40 13.57
CA SER A 74 9.47 -6.35 13.23
C SER A 74 10.86 -5.84 13.62
N LEU A 75 11.02 -4.55 13.91
CA LEU A 75 12.31 -3.95 14.31
C LEU A 75 12.64 -4.14 15.80
N HIS A 76 11.78 -4.76 16.60
CA HIS A 76 11.94 -4.83 18.06
C HIS A 76 12.18 -6.25 18.65
N TRP A 77 12.47 -7.32 17.89
CA TRP A 77 12.78 -8.60 18.57
C TRP A 77 13.89 -9.54 18.03
N ASP A 78 14.57 -9.32 16.92
CA ASP A 78 15.68 -10.23 16.52
C ASP A 78 17.02 -9.98 17.27
N LEU A 79 16.99 -9.93 18.61
CA LEU A 79 18.19 -10.16 19.42
C LEU A 79 18.29 -11.65 19.75
N PRO A 80 19.30 -12.38 19.25
CA PRO A 80 19.49 -13.77 19.63
C PRO A 80 19.92 -13.82 21.10
N ILE A 81 18.98 -14.20 21.97
CA ILE A 81 19.29 -14.62 23.34
C ILE A 81 20.07 -15.93 23.21
N LYS A 82 21.40 -15.84 23.12
CA LYS A 82 22.27 -17.01 23.24
C LYS A 82 22.14 -17.54 24.67
N HIS A 83 21.30 -18.56 24.85
CA HIS A 83 21.39 -19.46 25.99
C HIS A 83 22.77 -20.12 25.94
N LYS A 84 23.68 -19.65 26.82
CA LYS A 84 24.93 -20.32 27.13
C LYS A 84 24.61 -21.32 28.25
N HIS A 85 24.52 -22.59 27.88
CA HIS A 85 24.71 -23.70 28.81
C HIS A 85 26.19 -23.80 29.19
#